data_AF-A0AAP0J8L4-F1
#
_entry.id   AF-A0AAP0J8L4-F1
#
_cell.length_a   1.000
_cell.length_b   1.000
_cell.length_c   1.000
_cell.angle_alpha   90.00
_cell.angle_beta   90.00
_cell.angle_gamma   90.00
#
_symmetry.space_group_name_H-M   'P 1'
#
loop_
_entity.id
_entity.type
_entity.pdbx_description
1 polymer ?
#
loop_
_entity_poly.entity_id
_entity_poly.type
_entity_poly.pdbx_seq_one_letter_code
_entity_poly.pdbx_strand_id
1 'polypeptide(L)'
;MAFSKALFVLVAFSLLCLHLVEPRLFNDQIISLYTYMHADCGAACTARCRLSSRPRLCMRACGTCCARCNCVPPGTSGNYDACACYANMTTHGGRRKCP
;
A
#
# COMPACT_ATOMS: atom_id res chain seq x y z
N MET A 1 54.09 -9.21 -16.92
CA MET A 1 52.81 -8.57 -17.31
C MET A 1 51.59 -9.42 -16.91
N ALA A 2 51.52 -9.87 -15.64
CA ALA A 2 50.45 -10.76 -15.15
C ALA A 2 49.48 -10.06 -14.17
N PHE A 3 49.95 -9.02 -13.48
CA PHE A 3 49.16 -8.24 -12.50
C PHE A 3 47.99 -7.48 -13.13
N SER A 4 48.13 -7.03 -14.39
CA SER A 4 47.07 -6.26 -15.07
C SER A 4 45.85 -7.13 -15.42
N LYS A 5 46.05 -8.38 -15.85
CA LYS A 5 44.94 -9.27 -16.26
C LYS A 5 44.05 -9.68 -15.08
N ALA A 6 44.65 -9.96 -13.92
CA ALA A 6 43.91 -10.28 -12.70
C ALA A 6 43.07 -9.08 -12.22
N LEU A 7 43.61 -7.87 -12.33
CA LEU A 7 42.92 -6.65 -11.95
C LEU A 7 41.71 -6.37 -12.86
N PHE A 8 41.84 -6.59 -14.17
CA PHE A 8 40.72 -6.49 -15.11
C PHE A 8 39.61 -7.51 -14.81
N VAL A 9 39.95 -8.75 -14.44
CA VAL A 9 38.96 -9.78 -14.09
C VAL A 9 38.22 -9.41 -12.80
N LEU A 10 38.92 -8.91 -11.79
CA LEU A 10 38.31 -8.45 -10.54
C LEU A 10 37.40 -7.24 -10.75
N VAL A 11 37.83 -6.28 -11.57
CA VAL A 11 37.01 -5.10 -11.92
C VAL A 11 35.78 -5.52 -12.71
N ALA A 12 35.91 -6.40 -13.71
CA ALA A 12 34.78 -6.89 -14.49
C ALA A 12 33.77 -7.68 -13.64
N PHE A 13 34.26 -8.53 -12.73
CA PHE A 13 33.41 -9.25 -11.79
C PHE A 13 32.67 -8.30 -10.84
N SER A 14 33.35 -7.26 -10.36
CA SER A 14 32.76 -6.22 -9.51
C SER A 14 31.66 -5.44 -10.24
N LEU A 15 31.89 -5.07 -11.50
CA LEU A 15 30.89 -4.39 -12.34
C LEU A 15 29.67 -5.30 -12.63
N LEU A 16 29.91 -6.59 -12.90
CA LEU A 16 28.84 -7.57 -13.09
C LEU A 16 27.98 -7.72 -11.83
N CYS A 17 28.60 -7.74 -10.64
CA CYS A 17 27.88 -7.77 -9.37
C CYS A 17 27.00 -6.53 -9.17
N LEU A 18 27.48 -5.33 -9.53
CA LEU A 18 26.68 -4.10 -9.42
C LEU A 18 25.43 -4.13 -10.31
N HIS A 19 25.55 -4.58 -11.56
CA HIS A 19 24.42 -4.72 -12.47
C HIS A 19 23.37 -5.76 -12.02
N LEU A 20 23.78 -6.78 -11.24
CA LEU A 20 22.87 -7.80 -10.71
C LEU A 20 22.15 -7.36 -9.41
N VAL A 21 22.73 -6.42 -8.67
CA VAL A 21 22.17 -5.92 -7.39
C VAL A 21 21.15 -4.80 -7.60
N GLU A 22 21.36 -3.93 -8.59
CA GLU A 22 20.48 -2.78 -8.88
C GLU A 22 19.00 -3.11 -9.17
N PRO A 23 18.62 -4.17 -9.94
CA PRO A 23 17.21 -4.36 -10.30
C PRO A 23 16.33 -4.84 -9.12
N ARG A 24 16.92 -5.36 -8.03
CA ARG A 24 16.14 -5.95 -6.92
C ARG A 24 15.68 -4.92 -5.90
N LEU A 25 16.52 -3.97 -5.55
CA LEU A 25 16.19 -2.97 -4.51
C LEU A 25 15.16 -1.94 -5.01
N PHE A 26 15.24 -1.57 -6.30
CA PHE A 26 14.30 -0.64 -6.90
C PHE A 26 12.89 -1.22 -6.98
N ASN A 27 12.76 -2.53 -7.26
CA ASN A 27 11.46 -3.19 -7.35
C ASN A 27 10.74 -3.26 -5.99
N ASP A 28 11.43 -3.61 -4.90
CA ASP A 28 10.80 -3.68 -3.56
C ASP A 28 10.32 -2.31 -3.04
N GLN A 29 11.09 -1.25 -3.26
CA GLN A 29 10.73 0.10 -2.82
C GLN A 29 9.58 0.69 -3.67
N ILE A 30 9.62 0.46 -4.99
CA ILE A 30 8.54 0.88 -5.90
C ILE A 30 7.26 0.09 -5.63
N ILE A 31 7.33 -1.22 -5.37
CA ILE A 31 6.16 -2.02 -4.98
C ILE A 31 5.60 -1.50 -3.67
N SER A 32 6.42 -1.25 -2.64
CA SER A 32 5.92 -0.73 -1.37
C SER A 32 5.27 0.65 -1.50
N LEU A 33 5.80 1.54 -2.34
CA LEU A 33 5.20 2.85 -2.60
C LEU A 33 3.90 2.71 -3.42
N TYR A 34 3.86 1.78 -4.37
CA TYR A 34 2.68 1.53 -5.20
C TYR A 34 1.55 0.87 -4.40
N THR A 35 1.87 -0.09 -3.51
CA THR A 35 0.92 -0.69 -2.56
C THR A 35 0.51 0.30 -1.45
N TYR A 36 1.37 1.24 -1.09
CA TYR A 36 1.00 2.32 -0.16
C TYR A 36 0.05 3.34 -0.83
N MET A 37 0.29 3.68 -2.09
CA MET A 37 -0.58 4.56 -2.88
C MET A 37 -1.89 3.88 -3.30
N HIS A 38 -1.86 2.55 -3.47
CA HIS A 38 -3.03 1.72 -3.69
C HIS A 38 -3.31 0.93 -2.42
N ALA A 39 -3.84 1.61 -1.40
CA ALA A 39 -4.31 0.93 -0.20
C ALA A 39 -5.21 -0.24 -0.62
N ASP A 40 -4.79 -1.47 -0.29
CA ASP A 40 -5.56 -2.67 -0.58
C ASP A 40 -6.90 -2.59 0.15
N CYS A 41 -7.90 -2.03 -0.53
CA CYS A 41 -9.22 -1.77 0.03
C CYS A 41 -9.82 -3.05 0.60
N GLY A 42 -9.54 -4.21 -0.02
CA GLY A 42 -9.98 -5.51 0.48
C GLY A 42 -9.45 -5.82 1.88
N ALA A 43 -8.13 -5.78 2.07
CA ALA A 43 -7.51 -6.08 3.37
C ALA A 43 -7.87 -5.03 4.43
N ALA A 44 -7.81 -3.74 4.06
CA ALA A 44 -8.11 -2.65 4.96
C ALA A 44 -9.58 -2.65 5.40
N CYS A 45 -10.52 -2.86 4.48
CA CYS A 45 -11.94 -3.00 4.83
C CYS A 45 -12.22 -4.27 5.64
N THR A 46 -11.50 -5.36 5.39
CA THR A 46 -11.62 -6.60 6.21
C THR A 46 -11.26 -6.31 7.66
N ALA A 47 -10.13 -5.64 7.89
CA ALA A 47 -9.73 -5.21 9.23
C ALA A 47 -10.78 -4.27 9.85
N ARG A 48 -11.27 -3.31 9.05
CA ARG A 48 -12.23 -2.30 9.51
C ARG A 48 -13.57 -2.89 9.93
N CYS A 49 -14.07 -3.85 9.16
CA CYS A 49 -15.37 -4.46 9.35
C CYS A 49 -15.35 -5.69 10.27
N ARG A 50 -14.20 -6.04 10.86
CA ARG A 50 -14.01 -7.26 11.65
C ARG A 50 -15.00 -7.43 12.81
N LEU A 51 -15.38 -6.34 13.47
CA LEU A 51 -16.31 -6.33 14.61
C LEU A 51 -17.70 -5.79 14.24
N SER A 52 -17.97 -5.57 12.95
CA SER A 52 -19.28 -5.12 12.52
C SER A 52 -20.31 -6.23 12.69
N SER A 53 -21.47 -5.92 13.28
CA SER A 53 -22.61 -6.85 13.34
C SER A 53 -23.19 -7.18 11.96
N ARG A 54 -22.87 -6.37 10.93
CA ARG A 54 -23.34 -6.53 9.55
C ARG A 54 -22.13 -6.49 8.60
N PRO A 55 -21.24 -7.49 8.62
CA PRO A 55 -19.94 -7.42 7.95
C PRO A 55 -20.06 -7.23 6.44
N ARG A 56 -21.02 -7.89 5.77
CA ARG A 56 -21.24 -7.71 4.32
C ARG A 56 -21.65 -6.28 3.94
N LEU A 57 -22.51 -5.66 4.75
CA LEU A 57 -22.94 -4.28 4.54
C LEU A 57 -21.79 -3.30 4.80
N CYS A 58 -21.04 -3.52 5.88
CA CYS A 58 -19.85 -2.75 6.21
C CYS A 58 -18.81 -2.81 5.08
N MET A 59 -18.52 -4.02 4.58
CA MET A 59 -17.54 -4.21 3.48
C MET A 59 -17.96 -3.48 2.21
N ARG A 60 -19.25 -3.51 1.84
CA ARG A 60 -19.76 -2.78 0.67
C ARG A 60 -19.62 -1.26 0.82
N ALA A 61 -19.96 -0.73 2.00
CA ALA A 61 -19.83 0.69 2.30
C ALA A 61 -18.34 1.12 2.32
N CYS A 62 -17.50 0.38 3.06
CA CYS A 62 -16.06 0.63 3.14
C CYS A 62 -15.40 0.57 1.77
N GLY A 63 -15.69 -0.43 0.94
CA GLY A 63 -15.13 -0.54 -0.41
C GLY A 63 -15.51 0.63 -1.31
N THR A 64 -16.75 1.10 -1.25
CA THR A 64 -17.18 2.31 -1.98
C THR A 64 -16.42 3.55 -1.50
N CYS A 65 -16.16 3.64 -0.20
CA CYS A 65 -15.42 4.75 0.38
C CYS A 65 -13.94 4.71 0.04
N CYS A 66 -13.34 3.54 0.13
CA CYS A 66 -11.95 3.31 -0.21
C CYS A 66 -11.69 3.56 -1.69
N ALA A 67 -12.56 3.08 -2.60
CA ALA A 67 -12.40 3.33 -4.03
C ALA A 67 -12.42 4.82 -4.40
N ARG A 68 -13.09 5.66 -3.60
CA ARG A 68 -13.15 7.12 -3.84
C ARG A 68 -12.01 7.87 -3.15
N CYS A 69 -11.64 7.44 -1.94
CA CYS A 69 -10.73 8.17 -1.07
C CYS A 69 -9.32 7.56 -1.00
N ASN A 70 -9.12 6.36 -1.56
CA ASN A 70 -7.89 5.54 -1.50
C ASN A 70 -7.31 5.43 -0.08
N CYS A 71 -8.17 5.43 0.94
CA CYS A 71 -7.80 5.49 2.35
C CYS A 71 -8.87 4.80 3.20
N VAL A 72 -8.46 4.01 4.19
CA VAL A 72 -9.33 3.41 5.20
C VAL A 72 -8.71 3.66 6.58
N PRO A 73 -9.45 4.24 7.55
CA PRO A 73 -8.91 4.49 8.88
C PRO A 73 -8.52 3.21 9.63
N PRO A 74 -7.45 3.24 10.45
CA PRO A 74 -7.02 2.08 11.23
C PRO A 74 -7.99 1.75 12.37
N GLY A 75 -8.04 0.47 12.76
CA GLY A 75 -8.94 -0.06 13.80
C GLY A 75 -10.28 -0.54 13.25
N THR A 76 -11.27 -0.79 14.10
CA THR A 76 -12.63 -1.21 13.70
C THR A 76 -13.70 -0.11 13.81
N SER A 77 -13.38 1.00 14.48
CA SER A 77 -14.24 2.18 14.68
C SER A 77 -13.39 3.41 15.01
N GLY A 78 -13.89 4.63 14.74
CA GLY A 78 -13.19 5.87 15.11
C GLY A 78 -12.02 6.25 14.19
N ASN A 79 -11.03 7.00 14.67
CA ASN A 79 -9.81 7.37 13.90
C ASN A 79 -10.08 8.03 12.53
N TYR A 80 -11.24 8.67 12.37
CA TYR A 80 -11.65 9.26 11.10
C TYR A 80 -10.73 10.39 10.66
N ASP A 81 -9.97 10.98 11.59
CA ASP A 81 -8.98 12.03 11.33
C ASP A 81 -7.82 11.53 10.45
N ALA A 82 -7.55 10.22 10.44
CA ALA A 82 -6.56 9.62 9.56
C ALA A 82 -6.93 9.71 8.07
N CYS A 83 -8.23 9.79 7.75
CA CYS A 83 -8.73 9.86 6.37
C CYS A 83 -9.90 10.85 6.27
N ALA A 84 -9.62 12.14 6.10
CA ALA A 84 -10.65 13.19 6.03
C ALA A 84 -11.70 12.96 4.91
N CYS A 85 -11.29 12.48 3.73
CA CYS A 85 -12.24 12.12 2.65
C CYS A 85 -13.21 11.02 3.09
N TYR A 86 -12.71 9.98 3.75
CA TYR A 86 -13.51 8.86 4.24
C TYR A 86 -14.50 9.33 5.33
N ALA A 87 -14.05 10.22 6.21
CA ALA A 87 -14.83 10.81 7.30
C ALA A 87 -16.00 11.68 6.81
N ASN A 88 -15.76 12.47 5.76
CA ASN A 88 -16.68 13.49 5.25
C ASN A 88 -17.71 12.96 4.26
N MET A 89 -17.58 11.70 3.83
CA MET A 89 -18.54 11.10 2.91
C MET A 89 -19.89 10.85 3.59
N THR A 90 -20.93 11.44 3.01
CA THR A 90 -22.31 11.34 3.47
C THR A 90 -23.20 10.63 2.46
N THR A 91 -24.30 10.09 2.96
CA THR A 91 -25.44 9.62 2.16
C THR A 91 -26.31 10.81 1.75
N HIS A 92 -27.27 10.61 0.84
CA HIS A 92 -28.24 11.64 0.47
C HIS A 92 -29.00 12.21 1.69
N GLY A 93 -29.19 11.41 2.75
CA GLY A 93 -29.83 11.85 3.99
C GLY A 93 -28.90 12.54 5.00
N GLY A 94 -27.70 12.97 4.59
CA GLY A 94 -26.76 13.72 5.44
C GLY A 94 -26.03 12.88 6.51
N ARG A 95 -26.32 11.58 6.62
CA ARG A 95 -25.65 10.67 7.54
C ARG A 95 -24.31 10.21 6.97
N ARG A 96 -23.31 10.01 7.84
CA ARG A 96 -22.01 9.42 7.46
C ARG A 96 -22.24 8.09 6.72
N LYS A 97 -21.65 7.98 5.53
CA LYS A 97 -21.78 6.82 4.63
C LYS A 97 -20.82 5.71 4.99
N CYS A 98 -19.59 6.07 5.37
CA CYS A 98 -18.51 5.13 5.59
C CYS A 98 -18.52 4.59 7.04
N PRO A 99 -18.19 3.30 7.24
CA PRO A 99 -18.18 2.67 8.56
C PRO A 99 -17.10 3.22 9.50
#